data_AF-I0A254-F1
#
_entry.id   AF-I0A254-F1
#
_cell.length_a   1.000
_cell.length_b   1.000
_cell.length_c   1.000
_cell.angle_alpha   90.00
_cell.angle_beta   90.00
_cell.angle_gamma   90.00
#
_symmetry.space_group_name_H-M   'P 1'
#
loop_
_entity.id
_entity.type
_entity.pdbx_description
1 polymer ?
#
loop_
_entity_poly.entity_id
_entity_poly.type
_entity_poly.pdbx_seq_one_letter_code
_entity_poly.pdbx_strand_id
1 'polypeptide(L)'
;MKKSTIIILLISIIAIFLGSTIFSYSYEPLDKVAEELNLTSKSIIQSPFPEYTVPGISEWIGGIISGIVGMAMIFLILMVLLKLGK
;
A
#
# COMPACT_ATOMS: atom_id res chain seq x y z
N MET A 1 6.81 -24.56 -1.40
CA MET A 1 5.58 -23.74 -1.41
C MET A 1 4.60 -24.37 -2.38
N LYS A 2 3.29 -24.39 -2.08
CA LYS A 2 2.28 -24.94 -3.02
C LYS A 2 2.20 -24.03 -4.25
N LYS A 3 1.94 -24.59 -5.43
CA LYS A 3 1.80 -23.83 -6.70
C LYS A 3 0.76 -22.70 -6.57
N SER A 4 -0.32 -22.92 -5.82
CA SER A 4 -1.36 -21.93 -5.53
C SER A 4 -0.83 -20.70 -4.78
N THR A 5 0.09 -20.87 -3.83
CA THR A 5 0.68 -19.75 -3.08
C THR A 5 1.49 -18.82 -3.99
N ILE A 6 2.24 -19.40 -4.94
CA ILE A 6 3.04 -18.62 -5.90
C ILE A 6 2.12 -17.83 -6.83
N ILE A 7 1.03 -18.45 -7.29
CA ILE A 7 0.04 -17.78 -8.13
C ILE A 7 -0.61 -16.61 -7.38
N ILE A 8 -1.02 -16.81 -6.13
CA ILE A 8 -1.59 -15.73 -5.30
C ILE A 8 -0.59 -14.59 -5.13
N LEU A 9 0.68 -14.89 -4.84
CA LEU A 9 1.73 -13.88 -4.70
C LEU A 9 1.86 -13.03 -5.98
N LEU A 10 1.85 -13.69 -7.14
CA LEU A 10 1.98 -13.04 -8.44
C LEU A 10 0.78 -12.14 -8.74
N ILE A 11 -0.43 -12.62 -8.46
CA ILE A 11 -1.67 -11.84 -8.58
C ILE A 11 -1.63 -10.62 -7.66
N SER A 12 -1.18 -10.78 -6.41
CA SER A 12 -1.05 -9.66 -5.47
C SER A 12 -0.06 -8.59 -5.95
N ILE A 13 1.08 -8.99 -6.52
CA ILE A 13 2.06 -8.04 -7.09
C ILE A 13 1.44 -7.28 -8.27
N ILE A 14 0.73 -7.97 -9.17
CA ILE A 14 0.03 -7.34 -10.29
C ILE A 14 -1.04 -6.36 -9.77
N ALA A 15 -1.81 -6.75 -8.75
CA ALA A 15 -2.82 -5.89 -8.14
C ALA A 15 -2.21 -4.63 -7.51
N ILE A 16 -1.09 -4.74 -6.81
CA ILE A 16 -0.35 -3.60 -6.24
C ILE A 16 0.11 -2.66 -7.35
N PHE A 17 0.68 -3.21 -8.42
CA PHE A 17 1.16 -2.41 -9.55
C PHE A 17 0.04 -1.67 -10.25
N LEU A 18 -1.05 -2.37 -10.61
CA LEU A 18 -2.22 -1.75 -11.25
C LEU A 18 -2.87 -0.71 -10.34
N GLY A 19 -2.99 -1.03 -9.04
CA GLY A 19 -3.47 -0.11 -8.03
C GLY A 19 -2.67 1.20 -8.03
N SER A 20 -1.35 1.08 -7.93
CA SER A 20 -0.47 2.25 -7.76
C SER A 20 -0.24 3.06 -9.04
N THR A 21 -0.50 2.50 -10.22
CA THR A 21 -0.25 3.16 -11.50
C THR A 21 -1.52 3.62 -12.21
N ILE A 22 -2.52 2.74 -12.35
CA ILE A 22 -3.74 3.00 -13.11
C ILE A 22 -4.82 3.57 -12.21
N PHE A 23 -4.92 3.05 -11.00
CA PHE A 23 -5.97 3.43 -10.06
C PHE A 23 -5.50 4.46 -9.03
N SER A 24 -4.29 5.02 -9.16
CA SER A 24 -3.74 6.02 -8.23
C SER A 24 -4.68 7.20 -8.03
N TYR A 25 -5.33 7.67 -9.10
CA TYR A 25 -6.32 8.75 -9.04
C TYR A 25 -7.56 8.42 -8.17
N SER A 26 -7.88 7.13 -8.00
CA SER A 26 -8.98 6.66 -7.16
C SER A 26 -8.59 6.44 -5.69
N TYR A 27 -7.32 6.62 -5.31
CA TYR A 27 -6.87 6.43 -3.92
C TYR A 27 -7.32 7.57 -3.01
N GLU A 28 -7.49 8.77 -3.55
CA GLU A 28 -7.64 10.01 -2.77
C GLU A 28 -8.93 10.79 -3.12
N PRO A 29 -10.12 10.13 -3.16
CA PRO A 29 -11.36 10.82 -3.47
C PRO A 29 -11.74 11.83 -2.37
N LEU A 30 -11.34 11.56 -1.13
CA LEU A 30 -11.58 12.48 -0.01
C LEU A 30 -10.72 13.73 -0.12
N ASP A 31 -9.47 13.61 -0.59
CA ASP A 31 -8.60 14.76 -0.75
C ASP A 31 -9.10 15.67 -1.88
N LYS A 32 -9.64 15.11 -2.96
CA LYS A 32 -10.34 15.89 -3.99
C LYS A 32 -11.52 16.67 -3.46
N VAL A 33 -12.38 16.03 -2.65
CA VAL A 33 -13.52 16.72 -2.03
C VAL A 33 -13.03 17.79 -1.07
N ALA A 34 -11.94 17.56 -0.33
CA ALA A 34 -11.34 18.55 0.55
C ALA A 34 -10.79 19.75 -0.25
N GLU A 35 -10.10 19.52 -1.37
CA GLU A 35 -9.63 20.56 -2.29
C GLU A 35 -10.80 21.38 -2.87
N GLU A 36 -11.87 20.72 -3.32
CA GLU A 36 -13.08 21.39 -3.81
C GLU A 36 -13.73 22.27 -2.73
N LEU A 37 -13.65 21.85 -1.47
CA LEU A 37 -14.14 22.59 -0.31
C LEU A 37 -13.12 23.61 0.25
N ASN A 38 -11.96 23.77 -0.39
CA ASN A 38 -10.85 24.62 0.06
C ASN A 38 -10.38 24.31 1.50
N LEU A 39 -10.45 23.03 1.88
CA LEU A 39 -9.99 22.53 3.17
C LEU A 39 -8.51 22.14 3.07
N THR A 40 -7.76 22.39 4.14
CA THR A 40 -6.35 21.99 4.24
C THR A 40 -6.19 20.92 5.30
N SER A 41 -5.40 19.88 4.98
CA SER A 41 -5.05 18.85 5.95
C SER A 41 -3.97 19.40 6.90
N LYS A 42 -4.10 19.09 8.19
CA LYS A 42 -3.07 19.38 9.19
C LYS A 42 -2.77 18.10 9.94
N SER A 43 -1.58 17.54 9.70
CA SER A 43 -1.16 16.38 10.48
C SER A 43 -0.80 16.81 11.90
N ILE A 44 -1.40 16.14 12.88
CA ILE A 44 -1.11 16.33 14.31
C ILE A 44 0.22 15.63 14.66
N ILE A 45 0.58 14.58 13.91
CA ILE A 45 1.77 13.76 14.11
C ILE A 45 2.55 13.70 12.81
N GLN A 46 3.84 14.06 12.82
CA GLN A 46 4.69 13.91 11.65
C GLN A 46 5.07 12.43 11.49
N SER A 47 4.52 11.80 10.43
CA SER A 47 4.96 10.48 9.99
C SER A 47 6.31 10.60 9.27
N PRO A 48 7.25 9.65 9.46
CA PRO A 48 8.46 9.58 8.63
C PRO A 48 8.15 9.31 7.15
N PHE A 49 6.97 8.77 6.84
CA PHE A 49 6.47 8.53 5.48
C PHE A 49 5.03 9.04 5.37
N PRO A 50 4.81 10.36 5.23
CA PRO A 50 3.47 10.91 5.04
C PRO A 50 2.93 10.48 3.68
N GLU A 51 1.65 10.08 3.61
CA GLU A 51 0.98 9.70 2.35
C GLU A 51 1.74 8.65 1.52
N TYR A 52 2.44 7.73 2.20
CA TYR A 52 3.27 6.70 1.56
C TYR A 52 4.40 7.26 0.67
N THR A 53 4.72 8.55 0.83
CA THR A 53 5.83 9.20 0.14
C THR A 53 7.15 8.82 0.79
N VAL A 54 8.16 8.61 -0.06
CA VAL A 54 9.54 8.40 0.38
C VAL A 54 10.39 9.50 -0.26
N PRO A 55 11.22 10.22 0.51
CA PRO A 55 12.05 11.28 -0.03
C PRO A 55 12.92 10.80 -1.20
N GLY A 56 12.89 11.52 -2.31
CA GLY A 56 13.71 11.23 -3.49
C GLY A 56 13.12 10.23 -4.49
N ILE A 57 11.86 9.79 -4.31
CA ILE A 57 11.14 8.97 -5.31
C ILE A 57 9.75 9.55 -5.59
N SER A 58 9.17 9.19 -6.74
CA SER A 58 7.81 9.60 -7.11
C SER A 58 6.74 8.84 -6.31
N GLU A 59 5.62 9.50 -6.04
CA GLU A 59 4.49 8.99 -5.24
C GLU A 59 4.00 7.60 -5.67
N TRP A 60 3.81 7.35 -6.97
CA TRP A 60 3.35 6.06 -7.47
C TRP A 60 4.33 4.91 -7.15
N ILE A 61 5.64 5.20 -7.09
CA ILE A 61 6.66 4.23 -6.67
C ILE A 61 6.57 4.00 -5.16
N GLY A 62 6.33 5.06 -4.39
CA GLY A 62 6.03 4.98 -2.96
C GLY A 62 4.82 4.07 -2.67
N GLY A 63 3.75 4.21 -3.45
CA GLY A 63 2.57 3.34 -3.40
C GLY A 63 2.89 1.87 -3.66
N ILE A 64 3.70 1.57 -4.67
CA ILE A 64 4.14 0.19 -4.96
C ILE A 64 4.94 -0.38 -3.79
N ILE A 65 5.90 0.38 -3.26
CA ILE A 65 6.74 -0.05 -2.14
C ILE A 65 5.88 -0.31 -0.90
N SER A 66 4.98 0.61 -0.56
CA SER A 66 4.03 0.46 0.55
C SER A 66 3.16 -0.79 0.40
N GLY A 67 2.62 -1.03 -0.81
CA GLY A 67 1.84 -2.23 -1.11
C GLY A 67 2.62 -3.52 -0.94
N ILE A 68 3.87 -3.57 -1.41
CA ILE A 68 4.76 -4.73 -1.24
C ILE A 68 5.07 -4.96 0.24
N VAL A 69 5.39 -3.91 0.99
CA VAL A 69 5.69 -3.99 2.42
C VAL A 69 4.47 -4.52 3.19
N GLY A 70 3.28 -3.95 2.95
CA GLY A 70 2.04 -4.41 3.57
C GLY A 70 1.74 -5.87 3.26
N MET A 71 1.87 -6.28 1.99
CA MET A 71 1.72 -7.67 1.56
C MET A 71 2.70 -8.61 2.28
N ALA A 72 3.98 -8.22 2.37
CA ALA A 72 5.01 -9.00 3.05
C ALA A 72 4.72 -9.15 4.55
N MET A 73 4.26 -8.07 5.21
CA MET A 73 3.89 -8.12 6.63
C MET A 73 2.73 -9.08 6.88
N ILE A 74 1.65 -9.00 6.09
CA ILE A 74 0.51 -9.91 6.23
C ILE A 74 0.94 -11.35 6.01
N PHE A 75 1.76 -11.62 4.99
CA PHE A 75 2.26 -12.96 4.73
C PHE A 75 3.12 -13.48 5.89
N LEU A 76 3.99 -12.65 6.46
CA LEU A 76 4.80 -12.98 7.63
C LEU A 76 3.93 -13.30 8.85
N ILE A 77 2.94 -12.46 9.15
CA ILE A 77 2.00 -12.66 10.26
C ILE A 77 1.28 -14.01 10.09
N LEU A 78 0.75 -14.29 8.90
CA LEU A 78 0.07 -15.55 8.61
C LEU A 78 1.02 -16.76 8.79
N MET A 79 2.26 -16.66 8.35
CA MET A 79 3.26 -17.72 8.56
C MET A 79 3.55 -17.96 10.04
N VAL A 80 3.68 -16.89 10.83
CA VAL A 80 3.90 -16.98 12.28
C VAL A 80 2.70 -17.63 12.97
N LEU A 81 1.48 -17.19 12.67
CA LEU A 81 0.25 -17.76 13.23
C LEU A 81 0.07 -19.24 12.87
N LEU A 82 0.32 -19.62 11.61
CA LEU A 82 0.28 -21.02 11.18
C LEU A 82 1.34 -21.89 11.85
N LYS A 83 2.47 -21.31 12.27
CA LYS A 83 3.51 -22.01 13.02
C LYS A 83 3.14 -22.17 14.50
N LEU A 84 2.47 -21.18 15.09
CA LEU A 84 2.05 -21.21 16.50
C LEU A 84 0.78 -22.04 16.74
N GLY A 85 -0.11 -22.13 15.75
CA GLY A 85 -1.32 -22.96 15.81
C GLY A 85 -1.11 -24.44 15.48
N LYS A 86 0.14 -24.85 15.27
CA LYS A 86 0.59 -26.25 15.12
C LYS A 86 1.43 -26.63 16.32
#